data_AF-A0A0S3F3G9-F1
#
_entry.id   AF-A0A0S3F3G9-F1
#
_cell.length_a   1.000
_cell.length_b   1.000
_cell.length_c   1.000
_cell.angle_alpha   90.00
_cell.angle_beta   90.00
_cell.angle_gamma   90.00
#
_symmetry.space_group_name_H-M   'P 1'
#
loop_
_entity.id
_entity.type
_entity.pdbx_description
1 polymer ?
#
loop_
_entity_poly.entity_id
_entity_poly.type
_entity_poly.pdbx_seq_one_letter_code
_entity_poly.pdbx_strand_id
1 'polypeptide(L)' 'MKGKTMTDTTTAPQPARSRAVFSQEDFSLIRTAIAHYLREAQDRPESVKYANLYHRLGRVA' A
#
# COMPACT_ATOMS: atom_id res chain seq x y z
N MET A 1 34.60 -19.89 -40.40
CA MET A 1 33.38 -19.16 -40.01
C MET A 1 32.32 -20.18 -39.63
N LYS A 2 31.92 -20.28 -38.35
CA LYS A 2 30.75 -21.08 -37.93
C LYS A 2 29.99 -20.28 -36.87
N GLY A 3 28.71 -20.10 -37.16
CA GLY A 3 27.83 -19.09 -36.58
C GLY A 3 27.51 -19.33 -35.11
N LYS A 4 27.30 -18.21 -34.42
CA LYS A 4 26.83 -18.11 -33.04
C LYS A 4 25.32 -18.31 -33.04
N THR A 5 24.83 -19.40 -32.45
CA THR A 5 23.41 -19.56 -32.13
C THR A 5 23.12 -18.81 -30.83
N MET A 6 22.46 -17.68 -30.96
CA MET A 6 21.95 -16.87 -29.84
C MET A 6 20.61 -17.49 -29.42
N THR A 7 20.57 -18.11 -28.25
CA THR A 7 19.34 -18.65 -27.66
C THR A 7 18.52 -17.51 -27.08
N ASP A 8 17.39 -17.19 -27.71
CA ASP A 8 16.39 -16.26 -27.19
C ASP A 8 15.61 -16.96 -26.05
N THR A 9 16.00 -16.66 -24.81
CA THR A 9 15.25 -17.10 -23.63
C THR A 9 14.07 -16.16 -23.45
N THR A 10 12.95 -16.49 -24.09
CA THR A 10 11.64 -15.88 -23.82
C THR A 10 11.29 -16.08 -22.34
N THR A 11 11.49 -15.03 -21.54
CA THR A 11 11.12 -15.00 -20.13
C THR A 11 9.60 -14.88 -20.04
N ALA A 12 8.92 -15.97 -19.67
CA ALA A 12 7.48 -15.92 -19.41
C ALA A 12 7.19 -14.92 -18.27
N PRO A 13 6.24 -13.98 -18.43
CA PRO A 13 5.91 -13.02 -17.38
C PRO A 13 5.37 -13.79 -16.18
N GLN A 14 6.06 -13.70 -15.04
CA GLN A 14 5.54 -14.28 -13.81
C GLN A 14 4.20 -13.62 -13.43
N PRO A 15 3.25 -14.37 -12.85
CA PRO A 15 2.01 -13.81 -12.38
C PRO A 15 2.29 -12.66 -11.41
N ALA A 16 1.66 -11.51 -11.64
CA ALA A 16 1.77 -10.37 -10.74
C ALA A 16 1.37 -10.83 -9.34
N ARG A 17 2.23 -10.58 -8.34
CA ARG A 17 1.91 -10.94 -6.94
C ARG A 17 0.54 -10.38 -6.60
N SER A 18 -0.32 -11.22 -6.00
CA SER A 18 -1.59 -10.80 -5.43
C SER A 18 -1.34 -9.61 -4.51
N ARG A 19 -1.76 -8.41 -4.94
CA ARG A 19 -1.71 -7.22 -4.09
C ARG A 19 -2.79 -7.41 -3.03
N ALA A 20 -2.47 -7.11 -1.77
CA ALA A 20 -3.51 -7.00 -0.75
C ALA A 20 -4.52 -5.95 -1.25
N VAL A 21 -5.75 -6.39 -1.50
CA VAL A 21 -6.84 -5.52 -1.91
C VAL A 21 -7.62 -5.22 -0.63
N PHE A 22 -7.43 -4.02 -0.10
CA PHE A 22 -8.29 -3.54 0.98
C PHE A 22 -9.69 -3.30 0.44
N SER A 23 -10.69 -3.78 1.16
CA SER A 23 -12.10 -3.44 0.95
C SER A 23 -12.40 -2.03 1.46
N GLN A 24 -13.58 -1.48 1.14
CA GLN A 24 -14.04 -0.22 1.75
C GLN A 24 -14.21 -0.34 3.27
N GLU A 25 -14.64 -1.52 3.76
CA GLU A 25 -14.78 -1.79 5.18
C GLU A 25 -13.44 -1.70 5.91
N ASP A 26 -12.38 -2.25 5.32
CA ASP A 26 -11.03 -2.17 5.88
C ASP A 26 -10.58 -0.73 6.07
N PHE A 27 -10.86 0.16 5.11
CA PHE A 27 -10.50 1.57 5.24
C PHE A 27 -11.26 2.26 6.38
N SER A 28 -12.50 1.86 6.66
CA SER A 28 -13.27 2.36 7.80
C SER A 28 -12.69 1.87 9.15
N LEU A 29 -12.26 0.61 9.21
CA LEU A 29 -11.59 0.04 10.38
C LEU A 29 -10.23 0.72 10.64
N ILE A 30 -9.42 0.91 9.59
CA ILE A 30 -8.13 1.60 9.68
C ILE A 30 -8.33 3.05 10.12
N ARG A 31 -9.33 3.74 9.58
CA ARG A 31 -9.66 5.12 9.97
C ARG A 31 -10.00 5.21 11.45
N THR A 32 -10.75 4.23 11.97
CA THR A 32 -11.09 4.13 13.40
C THR A 32 -9.84 3.93 14.25
N ALA A 33 -8.97 2.99 13.88
CA ALA A 33 -7.72 2.73 14.59
C ALA A 33 -6.83 3.99 14.66
N ILE A 34 -6.72 4.74 13.56
CA ILE A 34 -5.92 5.98 13.52
C ILE A 34 -6.53 7.07 14.42
N ALA A 35 -7.87 7.19 14.47
CA ALA A 35 -8.53 8.15 15.36
C ALA A 35 -8.23 7.87 16.83
N HIS A 36 -8.17 6.60 17.22
CA HIS A 36 -7.76 6.18 18.55
C HIS A 36 -6.30 6.54 18.82
N TYR A 37 -5.39 6.17 17.91
CA TYR A 37 -3.97 6.44 18.08
C TYR A 37 -3.64 7.94 18.11
N LEU A 38 -4.38 8.77 17.38
CA LEU A 38 -4.19 10.24 17.38
C LEU A 38 -4.33 10.87 18.77
N ARG A 39 -5.17 10.29 19.65
CA ARG A 39 -5.29 10.74 21.04
C ARG A 39 -4.02 10.47 21.84
N GLU A 40 -3.33 9.37 21.54
CA GLU A 40 -2.08 8.99 22.22
C GLU A 40 -0.87 9.72 21.64
N ALA A 41 -0.91 10.05 20.34
CA ALA A 41 0.21 10.67 19.62
C ALA A 41 0.13 12.20 19.55
N GLN A 42 -0.88 12.84 20.16
CA GLN A 42 -1.19 14.27 19.98
C GLN A 42 0.00 15.22 20.23
N ASP A 43 0.86 14.92 21.20
CA ASP A 43 2.04 15.75 21.53
C ASP A 43 3.29 15.39 20.72
N ARG A 44 3.19 14.38 19.84
CA ARG A 44 4.30 13.93 19.01
C ARG A 44 4.30 14.65 17.67
N PRO A 45 5.49 14.93 17.10
CA PRO A 45 5.58 15.56 15.78
C PRO A 45 4.98 14.69 14.67
N GLU A 46 4.90 13.37 14.84
CA GLU A 46 4.22 12.48 13.89
C GLU A 46 2.70 12.62 13.84
N SER A 47 2.04 13.27 14.82
CA SER A 47 0.57 13.44 14.88
C SER A 47 -0.01 14.01 13.59
N VAL A 48 0.68 14.98 12.98
CA VAL A 48 0.28 15.60 11.71
C VAL A 48 0.21 14.58 10.58
N LYS A 49 1.13 13.61 10.54
CA LYS A 49 1.12 12.54 9.52
C LYS A 49 -0.10 11.63 9.69
N TYR A 50 -0.44 11.28 10.92
CA TYR A 50 -1.62 10.47 11.22
C TYR A 50 -2.93 11.22 10.96
N ALA A 51 -3.01 12.51 11.28
CA ALA A 51 -4.16 13.36 10.96
C ALA A 51 -4.40 13.43 9.45
N ASN A 52 -3.34 13.67 8.66
CA ASN A 52 -3.42 13.67 7.20
C ASN A 52 -3.87 12.30 6.65
N LEU A 53 -3.38 11.20 7.23
CA LEU A 53 -3.78 9.86 6.83
C LEU A 53 -5.27 9.60 7.14
N TYR A 54 -5.75 9.99 8.32
CA TYR A 54 -7.15 9.88 8.72
C TYR A 54 -8.09 10.56 7.71
N HIS A 55 -7.76 11.79 7.27
CA HIS A 55 -8.55 12.51 6.28
C HIS A 55 -8.52 11.86 4.90
N ARG A 56 -7.37 11.31 4.47
CA ARG A 56 -7.24 10.61 3.19
C ARG A 56 -8.11 9.36 3.15
N LEU A 57 -8.11 8.58 4.23
CA LEU A 57 -8.93 7.36 4.33
C LEU A 57 -10.43 7.66 4.31
N GLY A 58 -10.85 8.78 4.91
CA GLY A 58 -12.25 9.22 4.84
C GLY A 58 -12.74 9.69 3.47
N ARG A 59 -11.88 9.76 2.44
CA ARG A 59 -12.28 10.02 1.05
C ARG A 59 -12.45 8.75 0.22
N VAL A 60 -11.95 7.61 0.71
CA VAL A 60 -11.95 6.32 0.01
C VAL A 60 -13.11 5.43 0.47
N ALA A 61 -13.55 5.62 1.72
CA ALA A 61 -14.75 5.01 2.29
C ALA A 61 -16.01 5.83 2.03
#